data_AF-A0A6N8HYV0-F1
#
_entry.id   AF-A0A6N8HYV0-F1
#
_cell.length_a   1.000
_cell.length_b   1.000
_cell.length_c   1.000
_cell.angle_alpha   90.00
_cell.angle_beta   90.00
_cell.angle_gamma   90.00
#
_symmetry.space_group_name_H-M   'P 1'
#
loop_
_entity.id
_entity.type
_entity.pdbx_description
1 polymer ?
#
loop_
_entity_poly.entity_id
_entity_poly.type
_entity_poly.pdbx_seq_one_letter_code
_entity_poly.pdbx_strand_id
1 'polypeptide(L)'
;MQNTESDRCDQNGCSGPVPGNPLCESCRLYLTKKSVEKRNLPFPLTDEEAELLGKLSSGGATPVSRFVMGSSREDDLESVALAPVVVRGPEDDVETVKKLGEIITSLEDRGLIALDYESPVPGFDDQMVRESAAFATFEEAVEEGGKRPGFLFDTARLDSGSITLTDDGAQAMLDYYRG
;
A
#
# COMPACT_ATOMS: atom_id res chain seq x y z
N MET A 1 54.44 -24.11 7.40
CA MET A 1 53.30 -24.88 6.83
C MET A 1 52.33 -25.10 7.97
N GLN A 2 51.08 -24.65 8.00
CA GLN A 2 50.32 -23.68 7.22
C GLN A 2 49.38 -23.04 8.27
N ASN A 3 49.40 -21.72 8.38
CA ASN A 3 48.37 -20.98 9.12
C ASN A 3 47.11 -21.01 8.26
N THR A 4 46.03 -21.61 8.75
CA THR A 4 44.71 -21.48 8.11
C THR A 4 43.93 -20.42 8.87
N GLU A 5 44.00 -19.19 8.35
CA GLU A 5 43.07 -18.10 8.60
C GLU A 5 41.63 -18.55 8.28
N SER A 6 40.77 -18.70 9.30
CA SER A 6 39.32 -18.48 9.13
C SER A 6 38.51 -18.31 10.43
N ASP A 7 39.13 -18.18 11.61
CA ASP A 7 38.41 -18.07 12.90
C ASP A 7 38.27 -16.62 13.42
N ARG A 8 37.83 -15.68 12.57
CA ARG A 8 37.36 -14.36 13.04
C ARG A 8 36.13 -13.90 12.28
N CYS A 9 34.98 -14.42 12.67
CA CYS A 9 33.75 -13.62 12.66
C CYS A 9 33.51 -13.20 14.12
N ASP A 10 34.04 -12.04 14.47
CA ASP A 10 33.91 -11.43 15.78
C ASP A 10 32.44 -11.20 16.14
N GLN A 11 32.13 -11.39 17.42
CA GLN A 11 30.80 -11.35 18.04
C GLN A 11 30.13 -9.97 18.08
N ASN A 12 30.52 -9.03 17.22
CA ASN A 12 30.00 -7.66 17.21
C ASN A 12 29.70 -7.19 15.79
N GLY A 13 28.41 -7.15 15.43
CA GLY A 13 27.84 -6.26 14.41
C GLY A 13 28.39 -6.38 12.99
N CYS A 14 27.56 -6.92 12.07
CA CYS A 14 27.78 -6.88 10.63
C CYS A 14 28.12 -5.45 10.15
N SER A 15 29.40 -5.18 9.94
CA SER A 15 29.89 -3.90 9.45
C SER A 15 30.09 -4.01 7.94
N GLY A 16 29.04 -3.65 7.19
CA GLY A 16 29.08 -3.25 5.79
C GLY A 16 29.32 -4.35 4.73
N PRO A 17 28.89 -4.11 3.47
CA PRO A 17 29.05 -5.06 2.37
C PRO A 17 30.49 -5.01 1.83
N VAL A 18 31.24 -6.10 1.97
CA VAL A 18 32.50 -6.30 1.25
C VAL A 18 32.17 -6.82 -0.15
N PRO A 19 32.62 -6.18 -1.25
CA PRO A 19 32.35 -6.67 -2.59
C PRO A 19 33.16 -7.95 -2.84
N GLY A 20 32.49 -9.05 -3.21
CA GLY A 20 33.14 -10.25 -3.76
C GLY A 20 33.15 -11.51 -2.90
N ASN A 21 32.40 -11.59 -1.79
CA ASN A 21 32.28 -12.85 -1.04
C ASN A 21 30.88 -13.48 -1.18
N PRO A 22 30.71 -14.55 -1.96
CA PRO A 22 29.43 -15.22 -2.13
C PRO A 22 29.14 -16.08 -0.89
N LEU A 23 28.25 -15.56 -0.05
CA LEU A 23 27.45 -16.31 0.94
C LEU A 23 28.26 -17.01 2.04
N CYS A 24 28.58 -16.25 3.09
CA CYS A 24 28.71 -16.82 4.44
C CYS A 24 27.47 -17.67 4.75
N GLU A 25 27.67 -18.92 5.19
CA GLU A 25 26.60 -19.87 5.52
C GLU A 25 25.65 -19.30 6.61
N SER A 26 26.17 -18.42 7.48
CA SER A 26 25.37 -17.68 8.46
C SER A 26 24.48 -16.60 7.82
N CYS A 27 24.89 -15.93 6.74
CA CYS A 27 24.02 -15.01 5.99
C CYS A 27 22.97 -15.78 5.19
N ARG A 28 23.32 -16.96 4.67
CA ARG A 28 22.35 -17.85 3.99
C ARG A 28 21.28 -18.32 4.96
N LEU A 29 21.64 -18.68 6.19
CA LEU A 29 20.71 -18.98 7.28
C LEU A 29 19.91 -17.76 7.73
N TYR A 30 20.49 -16.55 7.72
CA TYR A 30 19.77 -15.32 8.05
C TYR A 30 18.70 -14.99 6.98
N LEU A 31 19.03 -15.19 5.70
CA LEU A 31 18.09 -15.00 4.59
C LEU A 31 17.02 -16.09 4.53
N THR A 32 17.36 -17.36 4.80
CA THR A 32 16.37 -18.46 4.80
C THR A 32 15.51 -18.50 6.07
N LYS A 33 15.98 -17.96 7.21
CA LYS A 33 15.14 -17.81 8.40
C LYS A 33 14.06 -16.75 8.25
N LYS A 34 14.23 -15.74 7.38
CA LYS A 34 13.13 -14.85 6.99
C LYS A 34 12.06 -15.54 6.14
N SER A 35 12.37 -16.69 5.54
CA SER A 35 11.50 -17.39 4.59
C SER A 35 10.69 -18.53 5.21
N VAL A 36 10.97 -18.95 6.45
CA VAL A 36 10.29 -20.09 7.09
C VAL A 36 10.12 -19.90 8.60
N GLU A 37 9.80 -18.68 9.05
CA GLU A 37 8.94 -18.59 10.22
C GLU A 37 7.52 -18.65 9.68
N LYS A 38 6.72 -19.62 10.15
CA LYS A 38 5.27 -19.58 9.98
C LYS A 38 4.81 -18.24 10.54
N ARG A 39 4.68 -17.24 9.66
CA ARG A 39 4.12 -15.95 9.98
C ARG A 39 2.63 -16.21 10.18
N ASN A 40 2.29 -16.65 11.39
CA ASN A 40 0.93 -16.56 11.88
C ASN A 40 0.56 -15.10 11.73
N LEU A 41 -0.24 -14.78 10.71
CA LEU A 41 -0.91 -13.51 10.67
C LEU A 41 -1.65 -13.41 12.00
N PRO A 42 -1.45 -12.32 12.75
CA PRO A 42 -1.94 -12.24 14.12
C PRO A 42 -3.47 -12.39 14.19
N PHE A 43 -4.17 -12.27 13.06
CA PHE A 43 -5.61 -12.47 12.91
C PHE A 43 -5.95 -13.17 11.57
N PRO A 44 -6.92 -14.12 11.56
CA PRO A 44 -7.44 -14.71 10.33
C PRO A 44 -8.10 -13.64 9.46
N LEU A 45 -8.14 -13.87 8.14
CA LEU A 45 -8.88 -13.01 7.22
C LEU A 45 -10.37 -13.04 7.53
N THR A 46 -11.03 -11.88 7.43
CA THR A 46 -12.49 -11.84 7.34
C THR A 46 -12.95 -12.25 5.94
N ASP A 47 -14.23 -12.60 5.79
CA ASP A 47 -14.81 -12.92 4.48
C ASP A 47 -14.62 -11.77 3.47
N GLU A 48 -14.78 -10.52 3.92
CA GLU A 48 -14.62 -9.33 3.07
C GLU A 48 -13.15 -9.08 2.69
N GLU A 49 -12.21 -9.27 3.63
CA GLU A 49 -10.78 -9.20 3.35
C GLU A 49 -10.36 -10.28 2.34
N ALA A 50 -10.83 -11.51 2.51
CA ALA A 50 -10.55 -12.61 1.60
C ALA A 50 -11.13 -12.36 0.20
N GLU A 51 -12.35 -11.80 0.11
CA GLU A 51 -12.95 -11.41 -1.18
C GLU A 51 -12.12 -10.33 -1.88
N LEU A 52 -11.68 -9.30 -1.14
CA LEU A 52 -10.85 -8.23 -1.68
C LEU A 52 -9.52 -8.78 -2.20
N LEU A 53 -8.80 -9.56 -1.38
CA LEU A 53 -7.56 -10.19 -1.82
C LEU A 53 -7.79 -11.10 -3.03
N GLY A 54 -8.90 -11.85 -3.05
CA GLY A 54 -9.30 -12.69 -4.18
C GLY A 54 -9.40 -11.90 -5.49
N LYS A 55 -10.06 -10.74 -5.46
CA LYS A 55 -10.11 -9.81 -6.60
C LYS A 55 -8.72 -9.36 -7.04
N LEU A 56 -7.87 -8.97 -6.09
CA LEU A 56 -6.48 -8.55 -6.35
C LEU A 56 -5.62 -9.67 -6.96
N SER A 57 -5.87 -10.94 -6.63
CA SER A 57 -5.10 -12.06 -7.21
C SER A 57 -5.47 -12.40 -8.66
N SER A 58 -6.69 -12.01 -9.07
CA SER A 58 -7.23 -12.37 -10.40
C SER A 58 -6.80 -11.40 -11.51
N GLY A 59 -6.38 -10.19 -11.14
CA GLY A 59 -5.85 -9.16 -12.02
C GLY A 59 -4.42 -8.83 -11.63
N GLY A 60 -3.69 -8.09 -12.47
CA GLY A 60 -2.40 -7.52 -12.06
C GLY A 60 -2.58 -6.44 -10.99
N ALA A 61 -1.71 -5.43 -11.01
CA ALA A 61 -1.85 -4.25 -10.17
C ALA A 61 -3.28 -3.67 -10.27
N THR A 62 -3.95 -3.50 -9.13
CA THR A 62 -5.32 -2.96 -9.05
C THR A 62 -5.25 -1.47 -8.80
N PRO A 63 -6.00 -0.65 -9.54
CA PRO A 63 -5.96 0.79 -9.37
C PRO A 63 -6.52 1.23 -8.01
N VAL A 64 -5.91 2.25 -7.44
CA VAL A 64 -6.36 2.94 -6.22
C VAL A 64 -6.16 4.43 -6.42
N SER A 65 -6.95 5.25 -5.75
CA SER A 65 -6.79 6.70 -5.79
C SER A 65 -6.56 7.28 -4.39
N ARG A 66 -6.24 8.58 -4.35
CA ARG A 66 -6.26 9.41 -3.15
C ARG A 66 -6.89 10.76 -3.49
N PHE A 67 -7.67 11.30 -2.55
CA PHE A 67 -8.21 12.65 -2.65
C PHE A 67 -7.16 13.63 -2.12
N VAL A 68 -6.76 14.57 -2.97
CA VAL A 68 -5.69 15.51 -2.67
C VAL A 68 -6.22 16.93 -2.78
N MET A 69 -5.96 17.72 -1.75
CA MET A 69 -6.19 19.16 -1.77
C MET A 69 -4.93 19.83 -2.30
N GLY A 70 -5.06 20.62 -3.36
CA GLY A 70 -3.99 21.43 -3.91
C GLY A 70 -4.30 22.93 -3.79
N SER A 71 -3.30 23.75 -4.08
CA SER A 71 -3.48 25.20 -4.21
C SER A 71 -3.38 25.66 -5.67
N SER A 72 -4.23 26.61 -6.06
CA SER A 72 -4.13 27.34 -7.33
C SER A 72 -3.01 28.39 -7.31
N ARG A 73 -2.44 28.68 -6.14
CA ARG A 73 -1.43 29.74 -5.91
C ARG A 73 -0.01 29.19 -5.80
N GLU A 74 0.13 27.94 -5.35
CA GLU A 74 1.40 27.25 -5.13
C GLU A 74 1.27 25.82 -5.64
N ASP A 75 1.94 25.51 -6.76
CA ASP A 75 1.77 24.22 -7.46
C ASP A 75 2.22 23.02 -6.62
N ASP A 76 3.28 23.19 -5.81
CA ASP A 76 3.86 22.17 -4.93
C ASP A 76 3.11 22.01 -3.61
N LEU A 77 2.11 22.85 -3.33
CA LEU A 77 1.37 22.81 -2.08
C LEU A 77 0.21 21.81 -2.19
N GLU A 78 0.40 20.63 -1.61
CA GLU A 78 -0.60 19.56 -1.57
C GLU A 78 -0.81 18.98 -0.17
N SER A 79 -2.00 18.45 0.07
CA SER A 79 -2.34 17.69 1.28
C SER A 79 -3.31 16.57 0.93
N VAL A 80 -2.98 15.35 1.32
CA VAL A 80 -3.89 14.20 1.17
C VAL A 80 -5.04 14.34 2.18
N ALA A 81 -6.28 14.35 1.67
CA ALA A 81 -7.49 14.41 2.48
C ALA A 81 -8.06 13.02 2.78
N LEU A 82 -7.96 12.09 1.82
CA LEU A 82 -8.43 10.72 1.98
C LEU A 82 -7.60 9.76 1.15
N ALA A 83 -7.08 8.73 1.79
CA ALA A 83 -6.40 7.60 1.17
C ALA A 83 -6.52 6.36 2.09
N PRO A 84 -6.63 5.14 1.53
CA PRO A 84 -6.84 4.84 0.12
C PRO A 84 -8.29 5.06 -0.33
N VAL A 85 -8.50 5.38 -1.61
CA VAL A 85 -9.82 5.53 -2.23
C VAL A 85 -10.01 4.46 -3.31
N VAL A 86 -10.99 3.59 -3.09
CA VAL A 86 -11.53 2.69 -4.10
C VAL A 86 -13.04 2.89 -4.14
N VAL A 87 -13.56 3.03 -5.35
CA VAL A 87 -14.99 3.20 -5.63
C VAL A 87 -15.48 1.96 -6.39
N ARG A 88 -16.63 1.43 -6.02
CA ARG A 88 -17.32 0.29 -6.65
C ARG A 88 -18.42 0.76 -7.61
N GLY A 89 -18.96 1.96 -7.40
CA GLY A 89 -19.97 2.60 -8.25
C GLY A 89 -20.11 4.10 -7.97
N PRO A 90 -20.70 4.88 -8.90
CA PRO A 90 -20.81 6.35 -8.76
C PRO A 90 -21.66 6.78 -7.55
N GLU A 91 -22.48 5.90 -6.99
CA GLU A 91 -23.27 6.15 -5.79
C GLU A 91 -22.47 6.07 -4.48
N ASP A 92 -21.24 5.54 -4.50
CA ASP A 92 -20.43 5.41 -3.30
C ASP A 92 -20.14 6.80 -2.71
N ASP A 93 -20.56 6.97 -1.46
CA ASP A 93 -20.34 8.17 -0.67
C ASP A 93 -19.03 8.12 0.13
N VAL A 94 -18.70 9.23 0.79
CA VAL A 94 -17.46 9.34 1.59
C VAL A 94 -17.39 8.28 2.69
N GLU A 95 -18.51 7.93 3.33
CA GLU A 95 -18.51 6.92 4.39
C GLU A 95 -18.23 5.52 3.85
N THR A 96 -18.79 5.18 2.70
CA THR A 96 -18.58 3.90 2.02
C THR A 96 -17.13 3.75 1.59
N VAL A 97 -16.58 4.77 0.95
CA VAL A 97 -15.16 4.81 0.55
C VAL A 97 -14.24 4.69 1.76
N LYS A 98 -14.54 5.39 2.87
CA LYS A 98 -13.74 5.30 4.10
C LYS A 98 -13.73 3.90 4.71
N LYS A 99 -14.87 3.22 4.77
CA LYS A 99 -14.95 1.84 5.29
C LYS A 99 -14.11 0.88 4.45
N LEU A 100 -14.19 0.99 3.13
CA LEU A 100 -13.35 0.19 2.24
C LEU A 100 -11.87 0.55 2.40
N GLY A 101 -11.57 1.84 2.56
CA GLY A 101 -10.22 2.33 2.84
C GLY A 101 -9.63 1.72 4.11
N GLU A 102 -10.39 1.63 5.20
CA GLU A 102 -9.97 1.00 6.45
C GLU A 102 -9.58 -0.48 6.27
N ILE A 103 -10.31 -1.22 5.42
CA ILE A 103 -10.00 -2.63 5.11
C ILE A 103 -8.68 -2.69 4.34
N ILE A 104 -8.50 -1.84 3.32
CA ILE A 104 -7.27 -1.79 2.52
C ILE A 104 -6.07 -1.43 3.41
N THR A 105 -6.21 -0.40 4.25
CA THR A 105 -5.16 0.00 5.22
C THR A 105 -4.83 -1.14 6.18
N SER A 106 -5.83 -1.86 6.71
CA SER A 106 -5.61 -3.04 7.57
C SER A 106 -4.79 -4.12 6.86
N LEU A 107 -5.09 -4.40 5.58
CA LEU A 107 -4.36 -5.38 4.78
C LEU A 107 -2.91 -4.92 4.50
N GLU A 108 -2.70 -3.64 4.23
CA GLU A 108 -1.36 -3.05 4.04
C GLU A 108 -0.54 -3.10 5.34
N ASP A 109 -1.13 -2.71 6.48
CA ASP A 109 -0.51 -2.74 7.80
C ASP A 109 -0.06 -4.15 8.19
N ARG A 110 -0.79 -5.17 7.72
CA ARG A 110 -0.46 -6.60 7.90
C ARG A 110 0.55 -7.12 6.86
N GLY A 111 0.96 -6.28 5.91
CA GLY A 111 1.89 -6.63 4.83
C GLY A 111 1.29 -7.57 3.78
N LEU A 112 -0.04 -7.65 3.68
CA LEU A 112 -0.74 -8.54 2.74
C LEU A 112 -0.85 -7.92 1.35
N ILE A 113 -0.89 -6.60 1.27
CA ILE A 113 -0.84 -5.82 0.04
C ILE A 113 0.22 -4.73 0.16
N ALA A 114 0.58 -4.13 -0.97
CA ALA A 114 1.39 -2.92 -1.02
C ALA A 114 0.65 -1.84 -1.81
N LEU A 115 0.58 -0.61 -1.28
CA LEU A 115 0.12 0.57 -2.01
C LEU A 115 1.33 1.32 -2.59
N ASP A 116 1.22 1.73 -3.85
CA ASP A 116 2.21 2.56 -4.51
C ASP A 116 1.53 3.67 -5.33
N TYR A 117 1.63 4.90 -4.84
CA TYR A 117 1.08 6.10 -5.50
C TYR A 117 2.07 6.76 -6.49
N GLU A 118 3.30 6.25 -6.60
CA GLU A 118 4.26 6.67 -7.63
C GLU A 118 4.15 5.81 -8.89
N SER A 119 3.50 4.64 -8.78
CA SER A 119 3.29 3.69 -9.88
C SER A 119 1.79 3.48 -10.17
N PRO A 120 1.12 4.43 -10.87
CA PRO A 120 -0.26 4.25 -11.30
C PRO A 120 -0.40 3.11 -12.31
N VAL A 121 -1.55 2.43 -12.29
CA VAL A 121 -1.86 1.37 -13.26
C VAL A 121 -2.00 1.98 -14.67
N PRO A 122 -1.20 1.55 -15.68
CA PRO A 122 -1.26 2.14 -17.01
C PRO A 122 -2.64 1.97 -17.67
N GLY A 123 -3.19 3.07 -18.18
CA GLY A 123 -4.49 3.07 -18.84
C GLY A 123 -5.70 2.93 -17.91
N PHE A 124 -5.49 3.03 -16.59
CA PHE A 124 -6.61 3.16 -15.66
C PHE A 124 -7.35 4.47 -15.90
N ASP A 125 -8.65 4.35 -16.11
CA ASP A 125 -9.57 5.48 -16.21
C ASP A 125 -10.19 5.75 -14.85
N ASP A 126 -9.88 6.92 -14.30
CA ASP A 126 -10.36 7.36 -12.99
C ASP A 126 -11.76 8.02 -13.05
N GLN A 127 -12.41 8.01 -14.23
CA GLN A 127 -13.73 8.60 -14.45
C GLN A 127 -14.76 8.12 -13.42
N MET A 128 -14.79 6.83 -13.07
CA MET A 128 -15.73 6.31 -12.07
C MET A 128 -15.51 6.93 -10.68
N VAL A 129 -14.26 7.24 -10.32
CA VAL A 129 -13.96 7.91 -9.05
C VAL A 129 -14.37 9.37 -9.13
N ARG A 130 -14.11 10.05 -10.26
CA ARG A 130 -14.51 11.45 -10.49
C ARG A 130 -16.02 11.65 -10.48
N GLU A 131 -16.78 10.68 -10.98
CA GLU A 131 -18.24 10.70 -11.02
C GLU A 131 -18.90 10.22 -9.70
N SER A 132 -18.09 9.83 -8.70
CA SER A 132 -18.60 9.33 -7.43
C SER A 132 -19.20 10.43 -6.55
N ALA A 133 -20.23 10.09 -5.78
CA ALA A 133 -20.78 10.96 -4.74
C ALA A 133 -19.71 11.35 -3.70
N ALA A 134 -18.76 10.46 -3.41
CA ALA A 134 -17.62 10.73 -2.55
C ALA A 134 -16.73 11.87 -3.08
N PHE A 135 -16.38 11.84 -4.37
CA PHE A 135 -15.54 12.87 -4.97
C PHE A 135 -16.29 14.21 -5.08
N ALA A 136 -17.55 14.20 -5.49
CA ALA A 136 -18.38 15.42 -5.51
C ALA A 136 -18.45 16.09 -4.11
N THR A 137 -18.65 15.30 -3.06
CA THR A 137 -18.64 15.81 -1.67
C THR A 137 -17.29 16.40 -1.28
N PHE A 138 -16.19 15.78 -1.74
CA PHE A 138 -14.84 16.28 -1.51
C PHE A 138 -14.58 17.59 -2.25
N GLU A 139 -14.99 17.71 -3.52
CA GLU A 139 -14.87 18.95 -4.30
C GLU A 139 -15.60 20.11 -3.63
N GLU A 140 -16.85 19.91 -3.20
CA GLU A 140 -17.63 20.91 -2.46
C GLU A 140 -16.91 21.34 -1.17
N ALA A 141 -16.36 20.39 -0.41
CA ALA A 141 -15.64 20.67 0.82
C ALA A 141 -14.36 21.50 0.58
N VAL A 142 -13.63 21.23 -0.50
CA VAL A 142 -12.44 22.00 -0.88
C VAL A 142 -12.81 23.40 -1.34
N GLU A 143 -13.88 23.55 -2.15
CA GLU A 143 -14.36 24.85 -2.61
C GLU A 143 -14.79 25.73 -1.42
N GLU A 144 -15.57 25.17 -0.48
CA GLU A 144 -15.99 25.86 0.74
C GLU A 144 -14.81 26.18 1.67
N GLY A 145 -13.80 25.30 1.71
CA GLY A 145 -12.54 25.55 2.40
C GLY A 145 -11.81 26.75 1.82
N GLY A 146 -11.66 26.80 0.50
CA GLY A 146 -10.92 27.85 -0.23
C GLY A 146 -11.49 29.27 -0.05
N LYS A 147 -12.77 29.39 0.28
CA LYS A 147 -13.43 30.66 0.60
C LYS A 147 -13.02 31.23 1.97
N ARG A 148 -12.41 30.42 2.85
CA ARG A 148 -12.08 30.83 4.22
C ARG A 148 -10.78 31.64 4.26
N PRO A 149 -10.75 32.77 5.00
CA PRO A 149 -9.53 33.55 5.15
C PRO A 149 -8.37 32.71 5.72
N GLY A 150 -7.24 32.70 5.01
CA GLY A 150 -6.03 32.00 5.43
C GLY A 150 -5.99 30.50 5.11
N PHE A 151 -7.03 29.94 4.49
CA PHE A 151 -6.96 28.58 3.97
C PHE A 151 -6.21 28.56 2.63
N LEU A 152 -5.27 27.64 2.48
CA LEU A 152 -4.33 27.63 1.36
C LEU A 152 -4.79 26.76 0.18
N PHE A 153 -5.63 25.76 0.45
CA PHE A 153 -6.09 24.80 -0.54
C PHE A 153 -7.44 25.21 -1.14
N ASP A 154 -7.53 25.21 -2.45
CA ASP A 154 -8.72 25.63 -3.20
C ASP A 154 -8.96 24.78 -4.47
N THR A 155 -8.17 23.73 -4.68
CA THR A 155 -8.34 22.79 -5.80
C THR A 155 -8.44 21.36 -5.27
N ALA A 156 -9.47 20.64 -5.71
CA ALA A 156 -9.59 19.21 -5.48
C ALA A 156 -8.90 18.46 -6.63
N ARG A 157 -8.07 17.48 -6.27
CA ARG A 157 -7.32 16.65 -7.21
C ARG A 157 -7.49 15.18 -6.85
N LEU A 158 -7.26 14.35 -7.86
CA LEU A 158 -7.24 12.90 -7.73
C LEU A 158 -5.88 12.42 -8.20
N ASP A 159 -5.15 11.75 -7.33
CA ASP A 159 -3.94 11.04 -7.73
C ASP A 159 -4.24 9.54 -7.74
N SER A 160 -3.67 8.86 -8.71
CA SER A 160 -3.83 7.42 -8.92
C SER A 160 -2.56 6.68 -8.53
N GLY A 161 -2.73 5.48 -8.02
CA GLY A 161 -1.68 4.55 -7.66
C GLY A 161 -2.07 3.12 -8.02
N SER A 162 -1.38 2.18 -7.42
CA SER A 162 -1.66 0.77 -7.54
C SER A 162 -1.67 0.06 -6.19
N ILE A 163 -2.44 -1.02 -6.15
CA ILE A 163 -2.45 -2.03 -5.11
C ILE A 163 -1.87 -3.30 -5.71
N THR A 164 -0.88 -3.88 -5.05
CA THR A 164 -0.31 -5.18 -5.45
C THR A 164 -0.44 -6.19 -4.33
N LEU A 165 -0.82 -7.42 -4.67
CA LEU A 165 -0.85 -8.54 -3.73
C LEU A 165 0.59 -8.98 -3.42
N THR A 166 0.91 -9.14 -2.14
CA THR A 166 2.21 -9.67 -1.71
C THR A 166 2.19 -11.21 -1.64
N ASP A 167 3.37 -11.82 -1.52
CA ASP A 167 3.48 -13.26 -1.26
C ASP A 167 2.74 -13.67 0.03
N ASP A 168 2.71 -12.81 1.06
CA ASP A 168 1.99 -13.06 2.30
C ASP A 168 0.48 -12.95 2.11
N GLY A 169 0.02 -11.98 1.33
CA GLY A 169 -1.38 -11.86 0.93
C GLY A 169 -1.87 -13.10 0.17
N ALA A 170 -1.07 -13.57 -0.78
CA ALA A 170 -1.37 -14.78 -1.53
C ALA A 170 -1.42 -16.03 -0.62
N GLN A 171 -0.47 -16.17 0.30
CA GLN A 171 -0.45 -17.28 1.25
C GLN A 171 -1.64 -17.22 2.22
N ALA A 172 -1.96 -16.04 2.75
CA ALA A 172 -3.10 -15.82 3.65
C ALA A 172 -4.43 -16.25 3.01
N MET A 173 -4.62 -15.90 1.73
CA MET A 173 -5.80 -16.28 0.97
C MET A 173 -5.87 -17.80 0.77
N LEU A 174 -4.77 -18.46 0.43
CA LEU A 174 -4.73 -19.91 0.28
C LEU A 174 -5.07 -20.62 1.59
N ASP A 175 -4.58 -20.13 2.72
CA ASP A 175 -4.86 -20.69 4.03
C ASP A 175 -6.33 -20.51 4.41
N TYR A 176 -6.92 -19.35 4.10
CA TYR A 176 -8.36 -19.10 4.30
C TYR A 176 -9.25 -20.10 3.54
N TYR A 177 -8.95 -20.40 2.28
CA TYR A 177 -9.74 -21.35 1.48
C TYR A 177 -9.49 -22.82 1.79
N ARG A 178 -8.44 -23.15 2.54
CA ARG A 178 -8.09 -24.54 2.90
C ARG A 178 -8.80 -25.04 4.16
N GLY A 179 -9.24 -24.14 5.04
CA GLY A 179 -9.90 -24.45 6.31
C GLY A 179 -8.93 -24.74 7.45
#